data_AF-A0A8E0RMH6-F1
#
_entry.id   AF-A0A8E0RMH6-F1
#
_cell.length_a   1.000
_cell.length_b   1.000
_cell.length_c   1.000
_cell.angle_alpha   90.00
_cell.angle_beta   90.00
_cell.angle_gamma   90.00
#
_symmetry.space_group_name_H-M   'P 1'
#
loop_
_entity.id
_entity.type
_entity.pdbx_description
1 polymer ?
#
loop_
_entity_poly.entity_id
_entity_poly.type
_entity_poly.pdbx_seq_one_letter_code
_entity_poly.pdbx_strand_id
1 'polypeptide(L)'
;MCSPQSHHIFARITLALGLVAALGLSLVANFQETNVLVVHGIGAFMTFGCGTLYTFLHCHASRKHLNTPPKLSGFRIFLSVVSALAFFFMTVFAVLSKPSNKLPPMKWDPQEEGYVYHALSCFCEWLLAFSFLVYFSTMVFELRDYCLDPVKVSGFSDDMSHR
;
A
#
# COMPACT_ATOMS: atom_id res chain seq x y z
N MET A 1 21.19 0.81 -14.04
CA MET A 1 20.39 2.05 -14.12
C MET A 1 21.32 3.18 -14.51
N CYS A 2 21.50 3.46 -15.81
CA CYS A 2 22.49 4.42 -16.31
C CYS A 2 21.92 5.45 -17.33
N SER A 3 20.59 5.55 -17.52
CA SER A 3 20.00 6.59 -18.37
C SER A 3 18.91 7.38 -17.62
N PRO A 4 18.73 8.69 -17.88
CA PRO A 4 17.70 9.53 -17.25
C PRO A 4 16.29 8.96 -17.39
N GLN A 5 15.98 8.36 -18.55
CA GLN A 5 14.68 7.75 -18.81
C GLN A 5 14.37 6.56 -17.88
N SER A 6 15.40 5.79 -17.48
CA SER A 6 15.21 4.62 -16.60
C SER A 6 14.64 4.98 -15.22
N HIS A 7 14.98 6.17 -14.71
CA HIS A 7 14.47 6.66 -13.42
C HIS A 7 13.00 7.09 -13.51
N HIS A 8 12.60 7.73 -14.61
CA HIS A 8 11.20 8.10 -14.83
C HIS A 8 10.30 6.87 -15.03
N ILE A 9 10.78 5.85 -15.74
CA ILE A 9 10.04 4.58 -15.90
C ILE A 9 9.85 3.91 -14.54
N PHE A 10 10.91 3.82 -13.73
CA PHE A 10 10.85 3.26 -12.38
C PHE A 10 9.84 4.01 -11.50
N ALA A 11 9.87 5.35 -11.52
CA ALA A 11 8.93 6.18 -10.76
C ALA A 11 7.48 5.97 -11.22
N ARG A 12 7.23 5.87 -12.53
CA ARG A 12 5.89 5.59 -13.07
C ARG A 12 5.36 4.21 -12.66
N ILE A 13 6.21 3.18 -12.68
CA ILE A 13 5.83 1.83 -12.21
C ILE A 13 5.50 1.88 -10.72
N THR A 14 6.35 2.54 -9.92
CA THR A 14 6.12 2.70 -8.49
C THR A 14 4.80 3.42 -8.23
N LEU A 15 4.55 4.54 -8.93
CA LEU A 15 3.28 5.28 -8.84
C LEU A 15 2.08 4.41 -9.23
N ALA A 16 2.15 3.67 -10.33
CA ALA A 16 1.08 2.80 -10.78
C ALA A 16 0.73 1.73 -9.73
N LEU A 17 1.73 1.10 -9.11
CA LEU A 17 1.50 0.14 -8.02
C LEU A 17 0.84 0.78 -6.80
N GLY A 18 1.26 2.01 -6.43
CA GLY A 18 0.63 2.76 -5.36
C GLY A 18 -0.83 3.12 -5.66
N LEU A 19 -1.14 3.54 -6.89
CA LEU A 19 -2.50 3.84 -7.32
C LEU A 19 -3.39 2.59 -7.36
N VAL A 20 -2.86 1.46 -7.83
CA VAL A 20 -3.57 0.16 -7.79
C VAL A 20 -3.84 -0.26 -6.35
N ALA A 21 -2.88 -0.08 -5.44
CA ALA A 21 -3.08 -0.36 -4.01
C ALA A 21 -4.15 0.56 -3.39
N ALA A 22 -4.17 1.85 -3.73
CA ALA A 22 -5.19 2.79 -3.26
C ALA A 22 -6.59 2.45 -3.80
N LEU A 23 -6.70 2.04 -5.07
CA LEU A 23 -7.94 1.53 -5.64
C LEU A 23 -8.39 0.25 -4.91
N GLY A 24 -7.45 -0.66 -4.63
CA GLY A 24 -7.71 -1.86 -3.84
C GLY A 24 -8.30 -1.53 -2.47
N LEU A 25 -7.74 -0.54 -1.77
CA LEU A 25 -8.21 -0.13 -0.46
C LEU A 25 -9.65 0.39 -0.52
N SER A 26 -9.98 1.15 -1.58
CA SER A 26 -11.35 1.58 -1.84
C SER A 26 -12.28 0.39 -2.05
N LEU A 27 -11.86 -0.64 -2.78
CA LEU A 27 -12.67 -1.86 -2.96
C LEU A 27 -12.90 -2.59 -1.64
N VAL A 28 -11.87 -2.84 -0.84
CA VAL A 28 -11.97 -3.50 0.47
C VAL A 28 -12.91 -2.74 1.42
N ALA A 29 -12.83 -1.41 1.40
CA ALA A 29 -13.65 -0.55 2.25
C ALA A 29 -15.14 -0.55 1.87
N ASN A 30 -15.46 -0.72 0.57
CA ASN A 30 -16.84 -0.64 0.07
C ASN A 30 -17.49 -2.02 -0.12
N PHE A 31 -16.70 -3.05 -0.40
CA PHE A 31 -17.17 -4.42 -0.63
C PHE A 31 -16.67 -5.30 0.50
N GLN A 32 -17.51 -5.44 1.54
CA GLN A 32 -17.17 -6.27 2.71
C GLN A 32 -17.08 -7.76 2.35
N GLU A 33 -16.17 -8.46 3.02
CA GLU A 33 -15.90 -9.89 2.84
C GLU A 33 -17.17 -10.75 3.02
N THR A 34 -18.04 -10.38 3.95
CA THR A 34 -19.30 -11.06 4.26
C THR A 34 -20.40 -10.88 3.21
N ASN A 35 -20.24 -9.93 2.28
CA ASN A 35 -21.27 -9.60 1.28
C ASN A 35 -20.81 -9.96 -0.13
N VAL A 36 -19.60 -9.55 -0.52
CA VAL A 36 -19.07 -9.74 -1.87
C VAL A 36 -17.61 -10.20 -1.82
N LEU A 37 -17.40 -11.41 -1.29
CA LEU A 37 -16.09 -12.02 -1.03
C LEU A 37 -15.11 -11.90 -2.21
N VAL A 38 -15.57 -12.14 -3.45
CA VAL A 38 -14.70 -12.10 -4.63
C VAL A 38 -14.13 -10.70 -4.86
N VAL A 39 -14.97 -9.66 -4.79
CA VAL A 39 -14.54 -8.28 -4.99
C VAL A 39 -13.66 -7.82 -3.82
N HIS A 40 -14.01 -8.21 -2.60
CA HIS A 40 -13.18 -7.99 -1.43
C HIS A 40 -11.79 -8.60 -1.59
N GLY A 41 -11.70 -9.87 -2.01
CA GLY A 41 -10.44 -10.57 -2.23
C GLY A 41 -9.58 -9.93 -3.32
N ILE A 42 -10.19 -9.47 -4.42
CA ILE A 42 -9.49 -8.70 -5.46
C ILE A 42 -8.93 -7.40 -4.86
N GLY A 43 -9.75 -6.66 -4.11
CA GLY A 43 -9.34 -5.44 -3.42
C GLY A 43 -8.20 -5.68 -2.43
N ALA A 44 -8.27 -6.75 -1.65
CA ALA A 44 -7.26 -7.11 -0.65
C ALA A 44 -5.92 -7.44 -1.33
N PHE A 45 -5.95 -8.22 -2.43
CA PHE A 45 -4.74 -8.51 -3.21
C PHE A 45 -4.13 -7.24 -3.81
N MET A 46 -4.96 -6.35 -4.38
CA MET A 46 -4.49 -5.06 -4.89
C MET A 46 -3.87 -4.21 -3.78
N THR A 47 -4.54 -4.08 -2.62
CA THR A 47 -4.06 -3.28 -1.48
C THR A 47 -2.75 -3.82 -0.94
N PHE A 48 -2.73 -5.09 -0.56
CA PHE A 48 -1.65 -5.70 0.20
C PHE A 48 -0.53 -6.25 -0.68
N GLY A 49 -0.87 -6.86 -1.81
CA GLY A 49 0.11 -7.36 -2.77
C GLY A 49 0.83 -6.22 -3.49
N CYS A 50 0.08 -5.35 -4.19
CA CYS A 50 0.70 -4.20 -4.87
C CYS A 50 1.27 -3.19 -3.88
N GLY A 51 0.64 -3.00 -2.71
CA GLY A 51 1.18 -2.14 -1.64
C GLY A 51 2.52 -2.63 -1.11
N THR A 52 2.70 -3.95 -0.93
CA THR A 52 3.98 -4.53 -0.50
C THR A 52 5.07 -4.28 -1.53
N LEU A 53 4.78 -4.48 -2.82
CA LEU A 53 5.73 -4.17 -3.89
C LEU A 53 6.06 -2.67 -3.94
N TYR A 54 5.04 -1.83 -3.76
CA TYR A 54 5.18 -0.38 -3.70
C TYR A 54 6.14 0.04 -2.59
N THR A 55 6.05 -0.51 -1.37
CA THR A 55 6.94 -0.10 -0.25
C THR A 55 8.42 -0.39 -0.53
N PHE A 56 8.75 -1.51 -1.18
CA PHE A 56 10.13 -1.80 -1.61
C PHE A 56 10.63 -0.83 -2.68
N LEU A 57 9.82 -0.60 -3.72
CA LEU A 57 10.20 0.26 -4.84
C LEU A 57 10.29 1.73 -4.39
N HIS A 58 9.33 2.20 -3.60
CA HIS A 58 9.37 3.51 -2.99
C HIS A 58 10.60 3.67 -2.10
N CYS A 59 10.94 2.68 -1.25
CA CYS A 59 12.13 2.76 -0.40
C CYS A 59 13.43 2.82 -1.23
N HIS A 60 13.48 2.14 -2.37
CA HIS A 60 14.59 2.26 -3.32
C HIS A 60 14.65 3.66 -3.94
N ALA A 61 13.53 4.17 -4.46
CA ALA A 61 13.45 5.53 -5.02
C ALA A 61 13.91 6.57 -4.01
N SER A 62 13.39 6.48 -2.78
CA SER A 62 13.63 7.42 -1.71
C SER A 62 15.11 7.50 -1.34
N ARG A 63 15.75 6.34 -1.14
CA ARG A 63 17.21 6.25 -0.91
C ARG A 63 18.04 6.86 -2.03
N LYS A 64 17.63 6.63 -3.28
CA LYS A 64 18.44 6.95 -4.45
C LYS A 64 18.23 8.38 -4.96
N HIS A 65 17.04 8.94 -4.75
CA HIS A 65 16.61 10.17 -5.40
C HIS A 65 16.15 11.25 -4.43
N LEU A 66 15.80 10.91 -3.19
CA LEU A 66 15.21 11.86 -2.23
C LEU A 66 16.11 12.10 -1.01
N ASN A 67 17.39 11.74 -1.10
CA ASN A 67 18.40 11.93 -0.03
C ASN A 67 17.95 11.40 1.35
N THR A 68 17.11 10.36 1.37
CA THR A 68 16.58 9.80 2.62
C THR A 68 17.72 9.28 3.50
N PRO A 69 17.76 9.65 4.80
CA PRO A 69 18.81 9.20 5.71
C PRO A 69 18.92 7.66 5.77
N PRO A 70 20.14 7.09 5.94
CA PRO A 70 20.32 5.63 6.01
C PRO A 70 19.50 4.97 7.13
N LYS A 71 19.35 5.62 8.29
CA LYS A 71 18.54 5.12 9.42
C LYS A 71 17.06 4.98 9.05
N LEU A 72 16.49 6.02 8.44
CA LEU A 72 15.10 6.01 7.99
C LEU A 72 14.86 4.98 6.90
N SER A 73 15.83 4.85 5.99
CA SER A 73 15.81 3.86 4.92
C SER A 73 15.89 2.43 5.45
N GLY A 74 16.75 2.17 6.44
CA GLY A 74 16.83 0.88 7.12
C GLY A 74 15.52 0.51 7.81
N PHE A 75 14.88 1.48 8.47
CA PHE A 75 13.57 1.29 9.08
C PHE A 75 12.48 0.98 8.05
N ARG A 76 12.46 1.67 6.91
CA ARG A 76 11.54 1.38 5.81
C ARG A 76 11.74 0.00 5.20
N ILE A 77 13.00 -0.45 5.05
CA ILE A 77 13.31 -1.82 4.61
C ILE A 77 12.76 -2.83 5.61
N PHE A 78 13.00 -2.62 6.91
CA PHE A 78 12.44 -3.46 7.96
C PHE A 78 10.92 -3.57 7.85
N LEU A 79 10.21 -2.45 7.75
CA LEU A 79 8.75 -2.44 7.57
C LEU A 79 8.31 -3.15 6.28
N SER A 80 9.05 -2.98 5.18
CA SER A 80 8.73 -3.64 3.89
C SER A 80 8.90 -5.16 3.99
N VAL A 81 9.94 -5.63 4.70
CA VAL A 81 10.17 -7.07 4.96
C VAL A 81 9.09 -7.63 5.89
N VAL A 82 8.75 -6.93 6.98
CA VAL A 82 7.63 -7.31 7.86
C VAL A 82 6.34 -7.40 7.07
N SER A 83 6.08 -6.43 6.20
CA SER A 83 4.90 -6.42 5.33
C SER A 83 4.88 -7.63 4.38
N ALA A 84 6.00 -7.95 3.74
CA ALA A 84 6.08 -9.10 2.85
C ALA A 84 5.84 -10.43 3.56
N LEU A 85 6.44 -10.61 4.75
CA LEU A 85 6.23 -11.81 5.57
C LEU A 85 4.78 -11.89 6.06
N ALA A 86 4.23 -10.77 6.55
CA ALA A 86 2.85 -10.69 7.00
C ALA A 86 1.87 -11.01 5.87
N PHE A 87 2.07 -10.46 4.66
CA PHE A 87 1.26 -10.77 3.48
C PHE A 87 1.34 -12.25 3.08
N PHE A 88 2.54 -12.82 3.08
CA PHE A 88 2.76 -14.24 2.78
C PHE A 88 2.03 -15.14 3.79
N PHE A 89 2.27 -14.94 5.09
CA PHE A 89 1.65 -15.75 6.14
C PHE A 89 0.14 -15.55 6.23
N MET A 90 -0.36 -14.32 6.07
CA MET A 90 -1.79 -14.04 5.95
C MET A 90 -2.41 -14.89 4.84
N THR A 91 -1.84 -14.88 3.64
CA THR A 91 -2.35 -15.65 2.49
C THR A 91 -2.31 -17.15 2.77
N VAL A 92 -1.20 -17.66 3.32
CA VAL A 92 -1.06 -19.09 3.66
C VAL A 92 -2.09 -19.52 4.70
N PHE A 93 -2.24 -18.76 5.79
CA PHE A 93 -3.16 -19.10 6.86
C PHE A 93 -4.63 -18.93 6.44
N ALA A 94 -4.96 -17.95 5.61
CA ALA A 94 -6.29 -17.81 5.02
C ALA A 94 -6.68 -19.03 4.15
N VAL A 95 -5.74 -19.58 3.39
CA VAL A 95 -5.98 -20.82 2.61
C VAL A 95 -6.11 -22.03 3.54
N LEU A 96 -5.26 -22.14 4.56
CA LEU A 96 -5.27 -23.26 5.52
C LEU A 96 -6.49 -23.25 6.44
N SER A 97 -7.15 -22.11 6.65
CA SER A 97 -8.37 -22.05 7.45
C SER A 97 -9.56 -22.75 6.80
N LYS A 98 -9.42 -23.23 5.54
CA LYS A 98 -10.46 -23.92 4.76
C LYS A 98 -11.83 -23.23 4.93
N PRO A 99 -11.96 -21.95 4.52
CA PRO A 99 -13.26 -21.29 4.59
C PRO A 99 -14.28 -22.18 3.89
N SER A 100 -15.37 -22.53 4.59
CA SER A 100 -16.42 -23.38 4.03
C SER A 100 -16.88 -22.83 2.67
N ASN A 101 -17.53 -23.63 1.82
CA ASN A 101 -18.09 -23.13 0.54
C ASN A 101 -19.21 -22.06 0.70
N LYS A 102 -19.43 -21.55 1.93
CA LYS A 102 -20.32 -20.44 2.26
C LYS A 102 -19.48 -19.20 2.58
N LEU A 103 -20.10 -18.03 2.52
CA LEU A 103 -19.49 -16.79 2.98
C LEU A 103 -18.93 -16.96 4.41
N PRO A 104 -17.79 -16.32 4.75
CA PRO A 104 -17.19 -16.43 6.07
C PRO A 104 -18.23 -16.08 7.15
N PRO A 105 -18.26 -16.83 8.26
CA PRO A 105 -19.19 -16.52 9.33
C PRO A 105 -18.82 -15.17 9.96
N MET A 106 -19.84 -14.40 10.34
CA MET A 106 -19.64 -13.13 11.06
C MET A 106 -18.89 -13.32 12.39
N LYS A 107 -19.04 -14.51 13.00
CA LYS A 107 -18.36 -14.90 14.23
C LYS A 107 -17.84 -16.32 14.07
N TRP A 108 -16.52 -16.47 14.20
CA TRP A 108 -15.86 -17.78 14.23
C TRP A 108 -15.93 -18.40 15.62
N ASP A 109 -16.21 -19.70 15.70
CA ASP A 109 -16.16 -20.45 16.95
C ASP A 109 -14.73 -20.97 17.19
N PRO A 110 -14.10 -20.69 18.34
CA PRO A 110 -12.79 -21.24 18.70
C PRO A 110 -12.68 -22.76 18.63
N GLN A 111 -13.79 -23.48 18.65
CA GLN A 111 -13.86 -24.95 18.57
C GLN A 111 -13.90 -25.48 17.13
N GLU A 112 -14.10 -24.62 16.13
CA GLU A 112 -14.15 -25.01 14.71
C GLU A 112 -12.76 -25.36 14.15
N GLU A 113 -12.72 -26.39 13.31
CA GLU A 113 -11.52 -26.70 12.52
C GLU A 113 -11.20 -25.50 11.62
N GLY A 114 -9.95 -25.00 11.69
CA GLY A 114 -9.52 -23.84 10.91
C GLY A 114 -9.53 -22.51 11.68
N TYR A 115 -10.16 -22.43 12.85
CA TYR A 115 -10.18 -21.21 13.68
C TYR A 115 -8.78 -20.64 13.94
N VAL A 116 -7.83 -21.50 14.33
CA VAL A 116 -6.46 -21.07 14.64
C VAL A 116 -5.78 -20.46 13.42
N TYR A 117 -5.96 -21.05 12.24
CA TYR A 117 -5.42 -20.50 11.00
C TYR A 117 -6.11 -19.19 10.61
N HIS A 118 -7.44 -19.09 10.77
CA HIS A 118 -8.14 -17.83 10.55
C HIS A 118 -7.63 -16.72 11.48
N ALA A 119 -7.49 -17.00 12.78
CA ALA A 119 -6.98 -16.04 13.77
C ALA A 119 -5.54 -15.60 13.45
N LEU A 120 -4.66 -16.52 13.05
CA LEU A 120 -3.31 -16.19 12.60
C LEU A 120 -3.30 -15.36 11.32
N SER A 121 -4.19 -15.65 10.36
CA SER A 121 -4.38 -14.84 9.16
C SER A 121 -4.76 -13.41 9.51
N CYS A 122 -5.77 -13.24 10.36
CA CYS A 122 -6.22 -11.92 10.84
C CYS A 122 -5.09 -11.18 11.55
N PHE A 123 -4.33 -11.85 12.42
CA PHE A 123 -3.17 -11.23 13.07
C PHE A 123 -2.14 -10.73 12.05
N CYS A 124 -1.80 -11.54 11.04
CA CYS A 124 -0.89 -11.14 9.98
C CYS A 124 -1.45 -9.99 9.12
N GLU A 125 -2.75 -9.98 8.84
CA GLU A 125 -3.42 -8.89 8.14
C GLU A 125 -3.29 -7.56 8.89
N TRP A 126 -3.60 -7.54 10.20
CA TRP A 126 -3.45 -6.35 11.03
C TRP A 126 -2.00 -5.91 11.15
N LEU A 127 -1.06 -6.84 11.32
CA LEU A 127 0.37 -6.54 11.32
C LEU A 127 0.81 -5.86 10.02
N LEU A 128 0.31 -6.35 8.87
CA LEU A 128 0.55 -5.76 7.56
C LEU A 128 -0.04 -4.36 7.45
N ALA A 129 -1.30 -4.18 7.83
CA ALA A 129 -1.99 -2.89 7.81
C ALA A 129 -1.28 -1.84 8.67
N PHE A 130 -0.91 -2.18 9.90
CA PHE A 130 -0.14 -1.28 10.77
C PHE A 130 1.25 -0.99 10.20
N SER A 131 1.93 -1.98 9.63
CA SER A 131 3.23 -1.77 8.97
C SER A 131 3.13 -0.77 7.82
N PHE A 132 2.07 -0.84 7.02
CA PHE A 132 1.79 0.15 5.95
C PHE A 132 1.51 1.54 6.50
N LEU A 133 0.66 1.66 7.52
CA LEU A 133 0.35 2.96 8.12
C LEU A 133 1.61 3.63 8.69
N VAL A 134 2.44 2.86 9.40
CA VAL A 134 3.73 3.36 9.91
C VAL A 134 4.68 3.68 8.76
N TYR A 135 4.72 2.86 7.70
CA TYR A 135 5.53 3.16 6.53
C TYR A 135 5.10 4.48 5.88
N PHE A 136 3.81 4.69 5.62
CA PHE A 136 3.30 5.89 4.97
C PHE A 136 3.50 7.13 5.83
N SER A 137 3.38 7.02 7.16
CA SER A 137 3.70 8.14 8.06
C SER A 137 5.16 8.56 7.94
N THR A 138 6.08 7.62 7.68
CA THR A 138 7.48 7.98 7.43
C THR A 138 7.67 8.82 6.17
N MET A 139 6.77 8.75 5.18
CA MET A 139 6.86 9.54 3.93
C MET A 139 6.68 11.03 4.16
N VAL A 140 6.12 11.44 5.31
CA VAL A 140 6.06 12.85 5.72
C VAL A 140 7.44 13.49 5.73
N PHE A 141 8.50 12.71 6.00
CA PHE A 141 9.88 13.21 5.94
C PHE A 141 10.23 13.85 4.61
N GLU A 142 9.86 13.23 3.49
CA GLU A 142 10.07 13.81 2.17
C GLU A 142 8.95 14.79 1.80
N LEU A 143 7.69 14.45 2.09
CA LEU A 143 6.53 15.21 1.60
C LEU A 143 6.38 16.61 2.20
N ARG A 144 6.90 16.86 3.41
CA ARG A 144 6.76 18.15 4.11
C ARG A 144 7.43 19.33 3.41
N ASP A 145 8.45 19.07 2.58
CA ASP A 145 9.25 20.12 1.92
C ASP A 145 8.87 20.30 0.44
N TYR A 146 7.86 19.58 -0.07
CA TYR A 146 7.40 19.74 -1.45
C TYR A 146 6.52 20.99 -1.60
N CYS A 147 6.98 21.94 -2.43
CA CYS A 147 6.15 23.00 -2.98
C CYS A 147 5.78 22.66 -4.42
N LEU A 148 4.51 22.84 -4.78
CA LEU A 148 4.08 22.78 -6.17
C LEU A 148 4.37 24.13 -6.82
N ASP A 149 5.14 24.13 -7.91
CA ASP A 149 5.29 25.33 -8.72
C ASP A 149 3.90 25.72 -9.28
N PRO A 150 3.48 26.99 -9.12
CA PRO A 150 2.20 27.42 -9.67
C PRO A 150 2.21 27.26 -11.18
N VAL A 151 1.12 26.71 -11.72
CA VAL A 151 0.91 26.64 -13.16
C VAL A 151 0.88 28.08 -13.69
N LYS A 152 1.84 28.44 -14.55
CA LYS A 152 1.80 29.73 -15.25
C LYS A 152 0.61 29.73 -16.21
N VAL A 153 -0.47 30.40 -15.80
CA VAL A 153 -1.61 30.67 -16.68
C VAL A 153 -1.23 31.84 -17.58
N SER A 154 -0.83 31.55 -18.82
CA SER A 154 -0.62 32.58 -19.85
C SER A 154 -1.99 33.08 -20.33
N GLY A 155 -2.47 34.20 -19.77
CA GLY A 155 -3.74 34.79 -20.20
C GLY A 155 -4.31 35.94 -19.36
N PHE A 156 -3.63 36.36 -18.28
CA PHE A 156 -4.11 37.44 -17.40
C PHE A 156 -3.09 38.58 -17.23
N SER A 157 -2.35 38.87 -18.29
CA SER A 157 -1.62 40.13 -18.44
C SER A 157 -2.38 40.93 -19.48
N ASP A 158 -2.82 42.14 -19.13
CA ASP A 158 -3.29 43.23 -20.02
C ASP A 158 -4.68 43.83 -19.69
N ASP A 159 -5.02 44.10 -18.42
CA ASP A 159 -6.15 45.04 -18.16
C ASP A 159 -6.09 45.86 -16.85
N MET A 160 -4.91 46.03 -16.26
CA MET A 160 -4.78 46.85 -15.04
C MET A 160 -3.79 48.03 -15.17
N SER A 161 -3.33 48.35 -16.39
CA SER A 161 -2.53 49.56 -16.67
C SER A 161 -3.38 50.80 -16.97
N HIS A 162 -4.71 50.71 -16.92
CA HIS A 162 -5.63 51.82 -17.14
C HIS A 162 -6.74 51.88 -16.08
N ARG A 163 -6.38 52.24 -14.84
CA ARG A 163 -7.31 52.91 -13.92
C ARG A 163 -6.57 53.67 -12.82
#